data_AF-K1QIT6-F1
#
_entry.id   AF-K1QIT6-F1
#
_cell.length_a   1.000
_cell.length_b   1.000
_cell.length_c   1.000
_cell.angle_alpha   90.00
_cell.angle_beta   90.00
_cell.angle_gamma   90.00
#
_symmetry.space_group_name_H-M   'P 1'
#
loop_
_entity.id
_entity.type
_entity.pdbx_description
1 polymer ?
#
loop_
_entity_poly.entity_id
_entity_poly.type
_entity_poly.pdbx_seq_one_letter_code
_entity_poly.pdbx_strand_id
1 'polypeptide(L)'
;MAEKQTEKDGQCVLPLSRIRTIMKSSPDVGSISHEALFLTGKATEMFVKNLATISREKSKDKMNVNYKDLAEVVNSDDVLQFLQDIIPRKIKAREYLEKLEDEDEDSS
;
A
#
# COMPACT_ATOMS: atom_id res chain seq x y z
N MET A 1 9.55 6.11 35.15
CA MET A 1 9.78 6.35 33.70
C MET A 1 9.96 4.97 33.09
N ALA A 2 9.01 4.52 32.27
CA ALA A 2 9.07 3.18 31.68
C ALA A 2 10.09 3.19 30.54
N GLU A 3 11.14 2.39 30.66
CA GLU A 3 12.15 2.18 29.64
C GLU A 3 11.48 1.60 28.40
N LYS A 4 11.59 2.34 27.29
CA LYS A 4 11.11 1.93 25.97
C LYS A 4 11.92 0.71 25.56
N GLN A 5 11.27 -0.43 25.42
CA GLN A 5 11.87 -1.66 24.93
C GLN A 5 12.62 -1.37 23.62
N THR A 6 13.92 -1.67 23.62
CA THR A 6 14.83 -1.53 22.50
C THR A 6 14.32 -2.35 21.32
N GLU A 7 14.03 -1.68 20.20
CA GLU A 7 13.89 -2.34 18.91
C GLU A 7 15.16 -3.17 18.68
N LYS A 8 15.03 -4.47 18.40
CA LYS A 8 16.17 -5.29 17.99
C LYS A 8 16.63 -4.81 16.61
N ASP A 9 17.60 -3.89 16.58
CA ASP A 9 18.15 -3.24 15.38
C ASP A 9 18.70 -4.17 14.28
N GLY A 10 18.67 -5.49 14.48
CA GLY A 10 19.09 -6.49 13.48
C GLY A 10 17.98 -7.40 12.93
N GLN A 11 16.73 -7.27 13.38
CA GLN A 11 15.68 -8.24 13.04
C GLN A 11 14.52 -7.63 12.25
N CYS A 12 14.12 -8.30 11.16
CA CYS A 12 12.91 -8.00 10.42
C CYS A 12 11.71 -8.55 11.20
N VAL A 13 10.71 -7.69 11.47
CA VAL A 13 9.41 -8.01 12.07
C VAL A 13 8.61 -8.90 11.12
N LEU A 14 8.72 -8.65 9.82
CA LEU A 14 8.06 -9.46 8.80
C LEU A 14 8.82 -10.77 8.56
N PRO A 15 8.15 -11.94 8.47
CA PRO A 15 8.83 -13.20 8.20
C PRO A 15 9.53 -13.21 6.83
N LEU A 16 10.87 -13.29 6.83
CA LEU A 16 11.67 -13.31 5.59
C LEU A 16 11.32 -14.47 4.66
N SER A 17 10.87 -15.61 5.20
CA SER A 17 10.39 -16.74 4.40
C SER A 17 9.17 -16.36 3.55
N ARG A 18 8.22 -15.62 4.12
CA ARG A 18 7.02 -15.15 3.42
C ARG A 18 7.36 -14.10 2.36
N ILE A 19 8.24 -13.16 2.69
CA ILE A 19 8.73 -12.16 1.73
C ILE A 19 9.39 -12.85 0.54
N ARG A 20 10.24 -13.86 0.79
CA ARG A 20 10.88 -14.64 -0.27
C ARG A 20 9.86 -15.34 -1.18
N THR A 21 8.82 -15.94 -0.61
CA THR A 21 7.76 -16.58 -1.39
C THR A 21 7.02 -15.59 -2.28
N ILE A 22 6.71 -14.38 -1.78
CA ILE A 22 6.06 -13.33 -2.55
C ILE A 22 6.99 -12.82 -3.66
N MET A 23 8.27 -12.58 -3.37
CA MET A 23 9.23 -12.16 -4.40
C MET A 23 9.32 -13.20 -5.52
N LYS A 24 9.33 -14.50 -5.19
CA LYS A 24 9.36 -15.61 -6.15
C LYS A 24 8.04 -15.89 -6.88
N SER A 25 6.93 -15.25 -6.51
CA SER A 25 5.69 -15.41 -7.27
C SER A 25 5.71 -14.67 -8.60
N SER A 26 6.67 -13.75 -8.79
CA SER A 26 6.91 -13.11 -10.08
C SER A 26 7.74 -14.04 -10.99
N PRO A 27 7.31 -14.26 -12.25
CA PRO A 27 7.96 -15.21 -13.16
C PRO A 27 9.42 -14.84 -13.49
N ASP A 28 9.78 -13.56 -13.38
CA ASP A 28 11.12 -13.06 -13.74
C ASP A 28 12.13 -13.07 -12.59
N VAL A 29 11.74 -13.55 -11.40
CA VAL A 29 12.60 -13.54 -10.21
C VAL A 29 13.35 -14.86 -10.06
N GLY A 30 14.66 -14.82 -10.31
CA GLY A 30 15.58 -15.94 -10.12
C GLY A 30 16.01 -16.16 -8.65
N SER A 31 17.33 -16.27 -8.45
CA SER A 31 17.89 -16.39 -7.10
C SER A 31 17.86 -15.05 -6.36
N ILE A 32 17.44 -15.06 -5.09
CA ILE A 32 17.38 -13.87 -4.22
C ILE A 32 18.47 -13.99 -3.16
N SER A 33 19.34 -12.98 -3.06
CA SER A 33 20.38 -12.92 -2.02
C SER A 33 19.77 -12.65 -0.63
N HIS A 34 20.49 -13.01 0.42
CA HIS A 34 20.03 -12.76 1.79
C HIS A 34 19.93 -11.26 2.10
N GLU A 35 20.86 -10.46 1.59
CA GLU A 35 20.88 -9.00 1.76
C GLU A 35 19.69 -8.32 1.08
N ALA A 36 19.40 -8.68 -0.18
CA ALA A 36 18.23 -8.15 -0.90
C ALA A 36 16.92 -8.52 -0.20
N LEU A 37 16.84 -9.75 0.31
CA LEU A 37 15.68 -10.21 1.08
C LEU A 37 15.49 -9.41 2.37
N PHE A 38 16.57 -9.16 3.11
CA PHE A 38 16.54 -8.39 4.35
C PHE A 38 16.17 -6.93 4.11
N LEU A 39 16.79 -6.28 3.11
CA LEU A 39 16.50 -4.90 2.75
C LEU A 39 15.04 -4.73 2.29
N THR A 40 14.54 -5.66 1.46
CA THR A 40 13.13 -5.67 1.04
C THR A 40 12.20 -5.80 2.24
N GLY A 41 12.53 -6.66 3.21
CA GLY A 41 11.76 -6.79 4.45
C GLY A 41 11.70 -5.49 5.25
N LYS A 42 12.85 -4.81 5.43
CA LYS A 42 12.91 -3.52 6.12
C LYS A 42 12.20 -2.41 5.37
N ALA A 43 12.36 -2.33 4.05
CA ALA A 43 11.63 -1.40 3.20
C ALA A 43 10.12 -1.61 3.32
N THR A 44 9.66 -2.87 3.35
CA THR A 44 8.23 -3.20 3.49
C THR A 44 7.67 -2.78 4.85
N GLU A 45 8.42 -2.97 5.94
CA GLU A 45 8.03 -2.46 7.26
C GLU A 45 7.85 -0.94 7.26
N MET A 46 8.83 -0.22 6.71
CA MET A 46 8.79 1.24 6.61
C MET A 46 7.64 1.69 5.72
N PHE A 47 7.42 1.01 4.60
CA PHE A 47 6.33 1.28 3.67
C PHE A 47 4.96 1.20 4.36
N VAL A 48 4.68 0.12 5.09
CA VAL A 48 3.40 -0.05 5.80
C VAL A 48 3.21 1.03 6.87
N LYS A 49 4.26 1.34 7.65
CA LYS A 49 4.21 2.42 8.65
C LYS A 49 3.94 3.77 7.99
N ASN A 50 4.61 4.06 6.88
CA ASN A 50 4.45 5.31 6.14
C ASN A 50 3.03 5.43 5.57
N LEU A 51 2.54 4.39 4.88
CA LEU A 51 1.20 4.37 4.30
C LEU A 51 0.11 4.59 5.35
N ALA A 52 0.22 3.94 6.52
CA ALA A 52 -0.70 4.16 7.64
C ALA A 52 -0.64 5.59 8.17
N THR A 53 0.56 6.17 8.25
CA THR A 53 0.79 7.52 8.78
C THR A 53 0.17 8.58 7.86
N ILE A 54 0.49 8.56 6.57
CA ILE A 54 -0.04 9.52 5.60
C ILE A 54 -1.56 9.38 5.43
N SER A 55 -2.10 8.15 5.52
CA SER A 55 -3.55 7.91 5.51
C SER A 55 -4.23 8.54 6.72
N ARG A 56 -3.64 8.40 7.91
CA ARG A 56 -4.15 9.04 9.14
C ARG A 56 -4.05 10.56 9.10
N GLU A 57 -3.01 11.12 8.47
CA GLU A 57 -2.86 12.56 8.31
C GLU A 57 -3.97 13.16 7.44
N LYS A 58 -4.37 12.47 6.36
CA LYS A 58 -5.50 12.84 5.51
C LYS A 58 -6.87 12.54 6.13
N SER A 59 -6.94 11.59 7.07
CA SER A 59 -8.18 11.28 7.78
C SER A 59 -8.67 12.46 8.63
N LYS A 60 -10.00 12.63 8.65
CA LYS A 60 -10.70 13.53 9.57
C LYS A 60 -10.75 12.99 11.00
N ASP A 61 -10.69 11.67 11.15
CA ASP A 61 -10.58 10.98 12.43
C ASP A 61 -9.10 10.67 12.70
N LYS A 62 -8.56 11.21 13.80
CA LYS A 62 -7.13 11.00 14.16
C LYS A 62 -6.88 9.69 14.90
N MET A 63 -7.93 8.99 15.32
CA MET A 63 -7.83 7.72 16.04
C MET A 63 -7.94 6.51 15.12
N ASN A 64 -8.67 6.61 14.01
CA ASN A 64 -8.90 5.50 13.09
C ASN A 64 -8.50 5.85 11.64
N VAL A 65 -8.03 4.85 10.92
CA VAL A 65 -7.78 4.92 9.48
C VAL A 65 -8.83 4.08 8.76
N ASN A 66 -9.63 4.72 7.91
CA ASN A 66 -10.66 4.04 7.14
C ASN A 66 -10.19 3.82 5.69
N TYR A 67 -10.88 2.91 4.98
CA TYR A 67 -10.57 2.61 3.58
C TYR A 67 -10.55 3.86 2.69
N LYS A 68 -11.49 4.80 2.89
CA LYS A 68 -11.55 6.01 2.06
C LYS A 68 -10.27 6.84 2.20
N ASP A 69 -9.65 6.84 3.39
CA ASP A 69 -8.47 7.65 3.67
C ASP A 69 -7.26 7.06 2.93
N LEU A 70 -7.15 5.72 2.91
CA LEU A 70 -6.19 4.99 2.09
C LEU A 70 -6.40 5.23 0.59
N ALA A 71 -7.63 5.06 0.10
CA ALA A 71 -7.94 5.27 -1.31
C ALA A 71 -7.66 6.72 -1.73
N GLU A 72 -7.91 7.70 -0.87
CA GLU A 72 -7.61 9.10 -1.16
C GLU A 72 -6.11 9.37 -1.30
N VAL A 73 -5.28 8.81 -0.41
CA VAL A 73 -3.82 8.95 -0.51
C VAL A 73 -3.28 8.26 -1.76
N VAL A 74 -3.68 7.00 -1.99
CA VAL A 74 -3.18 6.19 -3.12
C VAL A 74 -3.49 6.83 -4.47
N ASN A 75 -4.65 7.47 -4.60
CA ASN A 75 -5.10 8.09 -5.86
C ASN A 75 -4.69 9.57 -5.98
N SER A 76 -3.94 10.11 -5.01
CA SER A 76 -3.48 11.50 -5.01
C SER A 76 -1.95 11.66 -5.03
N ASP A 77 -1.20 10.56 -4.85
CA ASP A 77 0.27 10.56 -4.82
C ASP A 77 0.82 9.62 -5.90
N ASP A 78 1.60 10.16 -6.83
CA ASP A 78 2.20 9.43 -7.94
C ASP A 78 3.13 8.30 -7.47
N VAL A 79 3.78 8.44 -6.31
CA VAL A 79 4.65 7.40 -5.75
C VAL A 79 3.85 6.14 -5.38
N LEU A 80 2.54 6.28 -5.13
CA LEU A 80 1.63 5.21 -4.79
C LEU A 80 0.79 4.72 -5.98
N GLN A 81 1.07 5.18 -7.20
CA GLN A 81 0.30 4.82 -8.40
C GLN A 81 0.18 3.29 -8.57
N PHE A 82 1.22 2.54 -8.21
CA PHE A 82 1.22 1.08 -8.28
C PHE A 82 0.13 0.38 -7.44
N LEU A 83 -0.54 1.12 -6.53
CA LEU A 83 -1.63 0.62 -5.70
C LEU A 83 -3.03 1.02 -6.21
N GLN A 84 -3.16 1.85 -7.24
CA GLN A 84 -4.46 2.39 -7.66
C GLN A 84 -5.45 1.29 -8.07
N ASP A 85 -4.97 0.27 -8.78
CA ASP A 85 -5.79 -0.88 -9.20
C ASP A 85 -6.19 -1.80 -8.03
N ILE A 86 -5.41 -1.77 -6.94
CA ILE A 86 -5.63 -2.60 -5.75
C ILE A 86 -6.50 -1.87 -4.72
N ILE A 87 -6.39 -0.54 -4.65
CA ILE A 87 -7.08 0.33 -3.69
C ILE A 87 -7.77 1.47 -4.47
N PRO A 88 -8.81 1.16 -5.26
CA PRO A 88 -9.51 2.16 -6.04
C PRO A 88 -10.36 3.11 -5.16
N ARG A 89 -10.62 4.32 -5.66
CA ARG A 89 -11.67 5.16 -5.09
C ARG A 89 -13.02 4.49 -5.27
N LYS A 90 -13.82 4.40 -4.20
CA LYS A 90 -15.19 3.90 -4.29
C LYS A 90 -16.04 4.90 -5.07
N ILE A 91 -16.55 4.47 -6.21
CA ILE A 91 -17.52 5.21 -7.02
C ILE A 91 -18.91 4.63 -6.74
N LYS A 92 -19.95 5.45 -6.66
CA LYS A 92 -21.31 4.91 -6.54
C LYS A 92 -21.72 4.27 -7.86
N ALA A 93 -22.50 3.18 -7.81
CA ALA A 93 -23.00 2.51 -9.02
C ALA A 93 -23.72 3.48 -9.97
N ARG A 94 -24.47 4.45 -9.44
CA ARG A 94 -25.11 5.50 -10.24
C ARG A 94 -24.10 6.37 -11.00
N GLU A 95 -23.05 6.84 -10.32
CA GLU A 95 -21.99 7.66 -10.95
C GLU A 95 -21.19 6.86 -11.99
N TYR A 96 -21.07 5.53 -11.80
CA TYR A 96 -20.44 4.66 -12.78
C TYR A 96 -21.31 4.47 -14.03
N LEU A 97 -22.63 4.31 -13.86
CA LEU A 97 -23.57 4.22 -14.97
C LEU A 97 -23.63 5.51 -15.80
N GLU A 98 -23.65 6.66 -15.13
CA GLU A 98 -23.64 7.98 -15.78
C GLU A 98 -22.37 8.17 -16.63
N LYS A 99 -21.19 7.78 -16.10
CA LYS A 99 -19.94 7.80 -16.88
C LYS A 99 -19.96 6.90 -18.12
N LEU A 100 -20.64 5.76 -18.07
CA LEU A 100 -20.77 4.88 -19.23
C LEU A 100 -21.68 5.48 -20.30
N GLU A 101 -22.79 6.12 -19.89
CA GLU A 101 -23.69 6.83 -20.80
C GLU A 101 -22.96 8.00 -21.50
N ASP A 102 -22.16 8.77 -20.75
CA ASP A 102 -21.34 9.86 -21.30
C ASP A 102 -20.28 9.35 -22.30
N GLU A 103 -19.63 8.22 -22.02
CA GLU A 103 -18.62 7.60 -22.91
C GLU A 103 -19.23 7.06 -24.22
N ASP A 104 -20.46 6.51 -24.16
CA ASP A 104 -21.22 6.03 -25.33
C ASP A 104 -21.73 7.18 -26.21
N GLU A 105 -22.08 8.32 -25.61
CA GLU A 105 -22.50 9.54 -26.34
C GLU A 105 -21.31 10.24 -27.04
N ASP A 106 -20.15 10.32 -26.41
CA ASP A 106 -18.94 10.93 -26.99
C ASP A 106 -18.32 10.11 -28.15
N SER A 107 -18.69 8.83 -28.26
CA SER A 107 -18.21 7.92 -29.31
C SER A 107 -19.18 7.72 -30.49
N SER A 108 -20.35 8.38 -30.46
CA SER A 108 -21.39 8.37 -31.49
C SER A 108 -21.42 9.63 -32.35
#